data_AF-A0A6B1FY87-F1
#
_entry.id   AF-A0A6B1FY87-F1
#
_cell.length_a   1.000
_cell.length_b   1.000
_cell.length_c   1.000
_cell.angle_alpha   90.00
_cell.angle_beta   90.00
_cell.angle_gamma   90.00
#
_symmetry.space_group_name_H-M   'P 1'
#
loop_
_entity.id
_entity.type
_entity.pdbx_description
1 polymer ?
#
loop_
_entity_poly.entity_id
_entity_poly.type
_entity_poly.pdbx_seq_one_letter_code
_entity_poly.pdbx_strand_id
1 'polypeptide(L)' 'MPPRSFRQVRRVLLDNGFEEKRQSGSHVIFSKRERNEAGETVGLDVVVPRHSDIPVGTLRSIIRQSGLPDSLFR' A
#
# COMPACT_ATOMS: atom_id res chain seq x y z
N MET A 1 -5.19 16.22 1.15
CA MET A 1 -5.53 14.83 1.45
C MET A 1 -5.55 14.66 2.95
N PRO A 2 -6.68 14.24 3.55
CA PRO A 2 -6.73 13.99 4.98
C PRO A 2 -5.87 12.77 5.36
N PRO A 3 -5.43 12.65 6.64
CA PRO A 3 -4.85 11.41 7.15
C PRO A 3 -5.80 10.23 6.92
N ARG A 4 -5.24 9.04 6.74
CA ARG A 4 -6.00 7.80 6.56
C ARG A 4 -5.61 6.80 7.63
N SER A 5 -6.59 6.03 8.09
CA SER A 5 -6.32 4.93 9.00
C SER A 5 -5.67 3.75 8.28
N PHE A 6 -4.93 2.93 9.04
CA PHE A 6 -4.44 1.66 8.55
C PHE A 6 -5.53 0.82 7.88
N ARG A 7 -6.75 0.78 8.45
CA ARG A 7 -7.86 -0.02 7.91
C ARG A 7 -8.27 0.43 6.51
N GLN A 8 -8.30 1.74 6.27
CA GLN A 8 -8.63 2.30 4.95
C GLN A 8 -7.54 1.99 3.94
N VAL A 9 -6.26 2.20 4.29
CA VAL A 9 -5.12 1.89 3.40
C VAL A 9 -5.06 0.40 3.09
N ARG A 10 -5.20 -0.46 4.12
CA ARG A 10 -5.28 -1.91 3.99
C ARG A 10 -6.37 -2.31 2.99
N ARG A 11 -7.57 -1.75 3.12
CA ARG A 11 -8.69 -2.08 2.23
C ARG A 11 -8.37 -1.76 0.78
N VAL A 12 -7.83 -0.57 0.51
CA VAL A 12 -7.41 -0.16 -0.85
C VAL A 12 -6.38 -1.12 -1.42
N LEU A 13 -5.36 -1.49 -0.64
CA LEU A 13 -4.33 -2.43 -1.09
C LEU A 13 -4.90 -3.82 -1.41
N LEU A 14 -5.70 -4.38 -0.51
CA LEU A 14 -6.33 -5.69 -0.72
C LEU A 14 -7.25 -5.70 -1.95
N ASP A 15 -8.08 -4.66 -2.12
CA ASP A 15 -8.99 -4.54 -3.27
C ASP A 15 -8.23 -4.38 -4.61
N ASN A 16 -6.96 -4.01 -4.57
CA ASN A 16 -6.09 -3.87 -5.75
C ASN A 16 -5.08 -5.03 -5.92
N GLY A 17 -5.34 -6.16 -5.26
CA GLY A 17 -4.59 -7.41 -5.47
C GLY A 17 -3.28 -7.50 -4.69
N PHE A 18 -3.06 -6.62 -3.70
CA PHE A 18 -2.01 -6.84 -2.72
C PHE A 18 -2.44 -7.87 -1.68
N GLU A 19 -1.48 -8.63 -1.18
CA GLU A 19 -1.67 -9.61 -0.12
C GLU A 19 -0.83 -9.22 1.11
N GLU A 20 -1.38 -9.41 2.31
CA GLU A 20 -0.60 -9.29 3.54
C GLU A 20 0.41 -10.44 3.63
N LYS A 21 1.71 -10.12 3.65
CA LYS A 21 2.76 -11.13 3.76
C LYS A 21 3.23 -11.36 5.18
N ARG A 22 3.55 -10.27 5.90
CA ARG A 22 4.06 -10.35 7.26
C ARG A 22 3.88 -9.04 8.02
N GLN A 23 3.87 -9.13 9.34
CA GLN A 23 3.86 -7.99 10.24
C GLN A 23 5.12 -8.03 11.12
N SER A 24 5.80 -6.90 11.24
CA SER A 24 6.91 -6.70 12.18
C SER A 24 6.62 -5.48 13.05
N GLY A 25 6.33 -5.71 14.33
CA GLY A 25 5.85 -4.66 15.23
C GLY A 25 4.56 -4.02 14.71
N SER A 26 4.54 -2.70 14.61
CA SER A 26 3.42 -1.96 14.04
C SER A 26 3.40 -1.91 12.51
N HIS A 27 4.40 -2.42 11.80
CA HIS A 27 4.44 -2.33 10.33
C HIS A 27 3.96 -3.62 9.69
N VAL A 28 3.05 -3.49 8.72
CA VAL A 28 2.53 -4.60 7.91
C VAL A 28 3.07 -4.46 6.49
N ILE A 29 3.58 -5.56 5.93
CA ILE A 29 4.11 -5.63 4.58
C ILE A 29 3.03 -6.25 3.68
N PHE A 30 2.68 -5.52 2.63
CA PHE A 30 1.79 -5.93 1.56
C PHE A 30 2.59 -6.19 0.29
N SER A 31 2.31 -7.28 -0.40
CA SER A 31 3.00 -7.60 -1.65
C SER A 31 2.02 -7.95 -2.77
N LYS A 32 2.34 -7.53 -3.99
CA LYS A 32 1.61 -7.86 -5.21
C LYS A 32 2.59 -8.30 -6.30
N ARG A 33 2.18 -9.22 -7.17
CA ARG A 33 2.88 -9.51 -8.43
C ARG A 33 2.07 -8.94 -9.59
N GLU A 34 2.71 -8.26 -10.51
CA GLU A 34 2.06 -7.73 -11.71
C GLU A 34 3.01 -7.77 -12.91
N ARG A 35 2.47 -7.60 -14.12
CA ARG A 35 3.28 -7.50 -15.33
C ARG A 35 3.56 -6.04 -15.66
N ASN A 36 4.83 -5.71 -15.91
CA ASN A 36 5.21 -4.40 -16.42
C ASN A 36 4.91 -4.28 -17.93
N GLU A 37 5.17 -3.11 -18.50
CA GLU A 37 4.97 -2.83 -19.94
C GLU A 37 5.81 -3.74 -20.84
N ALA A 38 6.95 -4.24 -20.35
CA ALA A 38 7.80 -5.21 -21.05
C ALA A 38 7.30 -6.67 -20.94
N GLY A 39 6.20 -6.91 -20.23
CA GLY A 39 5.63 -8.24 -20.03
C GLY A 39 6.29 -9.09 -18.95
N GLU A 40 7.25 -8.52 -18.21
CA GLU A 40 7.97 -9.19 -17.12
C GLU A 40 7.14 -9.18 -15.84
N THR A 41 7.21 -10.26 -15.07
CA THR A 41 6.55 -10.30 -13.75
C THR A 41 7.43 -9.58 -12.73
N VAL A 42 6.91 -8.48 -12.19
CA VAL A 42 7.54 -7.69 -11.12
C VAL A 42 6.79 -7.87 -9.80
N GLY A 43 7.53 -7.79 -8.70
CA GLY A 43 6.97 -7.77 -7.35
C GLY A 43 6.95 -6.34 -6.81
N LEU A 44 5.80 -5.92 -6.29
CA LEU A 44 5.67 -4.69 -5.51
C LEU A 44 5.53 -5.02 -4.04
N ASP A 45 6.34 -4.40 -3.20
CA ASP A 45 6.26 -4.47 -1.74
C ASP A 45 5.94 -3.08 -1.16
N VAL A 46 4.97 -3.03 -0.26
CA VAL A 46 4.49 -1.79 0.37
C VAL A 46 4.47 -1.98 1.87
N VAL A 47 5.13 -1.07 2.60
CA VAL A 47 5.15 -1.07 4.06
C VAL A 47 4.11 -0.08 4.60
N VAL A 48 3.19 -0.56 5.43
CA VAL A 48 2.12 0.26 6.01
C VAL A 48 2.17 0.22 7.54
N PRO A 49 2.33 1.35 8.24
CA PRO A 49 2.20 1.39 9.69
C PRO A 49 0.74 1.20 10.12
N ARG A 50 0.55 0.32 11.11
CA ARG A 50 -0.73 -0.07 11.69
C ARG A 50 -1.19 0.93 12.74
N HIS A 51 -1.35 2.19 12.35
CA HIS A 51 -1.76 3.29 13.22
C HIS A 51 -3.20 3.73 12.90
N SER A 52 -3.85 4.42 13.85
CA SER A 52 -5.18 5.02 13.64
C SER A 52 -5.16 6.13 12.59
N ASP A 53 -4.04 6.86 12.51
CA ASP A 53 -3.80 7.90 11.53
C ASP A 53 -2.41 7.72 10.91
N ILE A 54 -2.38 7.61 9.59
CA ILE A 54 -1.15 7.57 8.79
C ILE A 54 -0.87 9.00 8.32
N PRO A 55 0.30 9.58 8.67
CA PRO A 55 0.67 10.91 8.22
C PRO A 55 0.65 11.03 6.71
N VAL A 56 0.28 12.20 6.18
CA VAL A 56 0.17 12.44 4.74
C VAL A 56 1.48 12.13 4.00
N GLY A 57 2.63 12.41 4.60
CA GLY A 57 3.94 12.06 4.03
C GLY A 57 4.13 10.56 3.86
N THR A 58 3.73 9.77 4.87
CA THR A 58 3.75 8.31 4.81
C THR A 58 2.76 7.77 3.79
N LEU A 59 1.56 8.34 3.72
CA LEU A 59 0.54 7.97 2.75
C LEU A 59 1.02 8.21 1.31
N ARG A 60 1.70 9.33 1.04
CA ARG A 60 2.35 9.58 -0.27
C ARG A 60 3.43 8.55 -0.60
N SER A 61 4.21 8.12 0.39
CA SER A 61 5.21 7.06 0.20
C SER A 61 4.55 5.73 -0.17
N ILE A 62 3.43 5.40 0.49
CA ILE A 62 2.63 4.21 0.20
C ILE A 62 2.07 4.26 -1.22
N ILE A 63 1.46 5.38 -1.62
CA ILE A 63 0.93 5.58 -2.98
C ILE A 63 2.04 5.32 -4.01
N ARG A 64 3.21 5.94 -3.84
CA ARG A 64 4.35 5.77 -4.74
C ARG A 64 4.85 4.32 -4.80
N GLN A 65 4.99 3.64 -3.65
CA GLN A 65 5.43 2.24 -3.61
C GLN A 65 4.42 1.28 -4.23
N SER A 66 3.13 1.56 -4.04
CA SER A 66 2.04 0.72 -4.54
C SER A 66 1.77 0.87 -6.04
N GLY A 67 2.26 1.94 -6.67
CA GLY A 67 1.94 2.27 -8.07
C GLY A 67 0.48 2.63 -8.32
N LEU A 68 -0.34 2.72 -7.27
CA LEU A 68 -1.78 3.00 -7.36
C LEU A 68 -2.06 4.50 -7.47
N PRO A 69 -3.13 4.91 -8.18
CA PRO A 69 -3.50 6.31 -8.27
C PRO A 69 -3.97 6.88 -6.92
N ASP A 70 -3.56 8.13 -6.64
CA ASP A 70 -3.92 8.88 -5.42
C ASP A 70 -5.44 8.92 -5.16
N SER A 71 -6.25 8.93 -6.23
CA SER A 71 -7.70 8.95 -6.17
C SER A 71 -8.31 7.78 -5.37
N LEU A 72 -7.64 6.63 -5.31
CA LEU A 72 -8.10 5.48 -4.53
C LEU A 72 -7.98 5.68 -3.02
N PHE A 73 -7.15 6.64 -2.60
CA PHE A 73 -6.88 6.91 -1.19
C PHE A 73 -7.58 8.18 -0.70
N ARG A 74 -8.34 8.88 -1.56
CA ARG A 74 -9.06 10.13 -1.25
C ARG A 74 -10.27 9.94 -0.38
#